data_AF-A0A1G9YV05-F1
#
_entry.id   AF-A0A1G9YV05-F1
#
_cell.length_a   1.000
_cell.length_b   1.000
_cell.length_c   1.000
_cell.angle_alpha   90.00
_cell.angle_beta   90.00
_cell.angle_gamma   90.00
#
_symmetry.space_group_name_H-M   'P 1'
#
loop_
_entity.id
_entity.type
_entity.pdbx_description
1 polymer ?
#
loop_
_entity_poly.entity_id
_entity_poly.type
_entity_poly.pdbx_seq_one_letter_code
_entity_poly.pdbx_strand_id
1 'polypeptide(L)'
;MYDIGNASRALKDEESADGCVENVIAIDVIAVITDKNSSVSDITSENLARVYRGEITNWSELGVEDQPIVVIGREDGSGTRDAFEELMYVEDVL
;
A
#
# COMPACT_ATOMS: atom_id res chain seq x y z
N MET A 1 -6.26 -11.22 -28.96
CA MET A 1 -4.81 -11.07 -28.78
C MET A 1 -4.61 -9.66 -28.26
N TYR A 2 -3.96 -9.52 -27.11
CA TYR A 2 -3.62 -8.22 -26.54
C TYR A 2 -2.11 -8.08 -26.66
N ASP A 3 -1.66 -6.95 -27.20
CA ASP A 3 -0.24 -6.71 -27.46
C ASP A 3 0.42 -5.86 -26.37
N ILE A 4 -0.40 -5.14 -25.57
CA ILE A 4 0.05 -4.20 -24.53
C ILE A 4 -0.88 -4.29 -23.32
N GLY A 5 -0.29 -4.30 -22.12
CA GLY A 5 -0.97 -4.16 -20.84
C GLY A 5 -0.32 -3.07 -19.99
N ASN A 6 -1.00 -2.64 -18.93
CA ASN A 6 -0.44 -1.72 -17.94
C ASN A 6 -0.44 -2.38 -16.57
N ALA A 7 0.64 -2.22 -15.81
CA ALA A 7 0.79 -2.70 -14.45
C ALA A 7 1.41 -1.58 -13.61
N SER A 8 0.91 -1.41 -12.39
CA SER A 8 1.46 -0.45 -11.40
C SER A 8 2.38 -1.15 -10.39
N ARG A 9 2.91 -2.31 -10.77
CA ARG A 9 3.88 -3.12 -10.02
C ARG A 9 4.91 -3.68 -11.01
N ALA A 10 6.04 -4.14 -10.50
CA ALA A 10 7.01 -4.87 -11.31
C ALA A 10 6.37 -6.14 -11.92
N LEU A 11 6.88 -6.56 -13.09
CA LEU A 11 6.55 -7.88 -13.63
C LEU A 11 7.01 -8.98 -12.68
N LYS A 12 6.18 -10.01 -12.53
CA LYS A 12 6.58 -11.24 -11.85
C LYS A 12 7.55 -12.04 -12.73
N ASP A 13 8.33 -12.91 -12.09
CA ASP A 13 9.29 -13.77 -12.79
C ASP A 13 8.59 -14.66 -13.82
N GLU A 14 7.40 -15.18 -13.50
CA GLU A 14 6.61 -16.01 -14.43
C GLU A 14 6.12 -15.21 -15.65
N GLU A 15 5.69 -13.96 -15.45
CA GLU A 15 5.22 -13.09 -16.54
C GLU A 15 6.38 -12.75 -17.50
N SER A 16 7.57 -12.52 -16.95
CA SER A 16 8.78 -12.30 -17.74
C SER A 16 9.20 -13.57 -18.49
N ALA A 17 9.10 -14.74 -17.87
CA ALA A 17 9.40 -16.03 -18.49
C ALA A 17 8.45 -16.38 -19.65
N ASP A 18 7.20 -15.92 -19.57
CA ASP A 18 6.20 -16.04 -20.65
C ASP A 18 6.41 -15.03 -21.80
N GLY A 19 7.44 -14.19 -21.71
CA GLY A 19 7.87 -13.29 -22.78
C GLY A 19 7.31 -11.87 -22.70
N CYS A 20 6.68 -11.48 -21.58
CA CYS A 20 6.33 -10.09 -21.35
C CYS A 20 7.59 -9.22 -21.22
N VAL A 21 7.56 -8.02 -21.80
CA VAL A 21 8.66 -7.06 -21.75
C VAL A 21 8.19 -5.82 -21.00
N GLU A 22 8.85 -5.50 -19.90
CA GLU A 22 8.58 -4.30 -19.11
C GLU A 22 9.11 -3.04 -19.82
N ASN A 23 8.30 -1.97 -19.81
CA ASN A 23 8.70 -0.65 -20.26
C ASN A 23 8.21 0.38 -19.23
N VAL A 24 9.11 0.97 -18.46
CA VAL A 24 8.77 1.99 -17.47
C VAL A 24 8.43 3.30 -18.17
N ILE A 25 7.16 3.70 -18.10
CA ILE A 25 6.67 4.94 -18.75
C ILE A 25 6.47 6.10 -17.76
N ALA A 26 6.34 5.80 -16.47
CA ALA A 26 6.12 6.78 -15.41
C ALA A 26 6.54 6.24 -14.05
N ILE A 27 6.76 7.16 -13.10
CA ILE A 27 6.87 6.87 -11.67
C ILE A 27 5.77 7.68 -10.99
N ASP A 28 4.95 7.03 -10.19
CA ASP A 28 3.91 7.65 -9.39
C ASP A 28 4.17 7.48 -7.88
N VAL A 29 3.33 8.11 -7.06
CA VAL A 29 3.43 8.06 -5.60
C VAL A 29 2.17 7.47 -5.01
N ILE A 30 2.33 6.62 -4.01
CA ILE A 30 1.21 6.11 -3.21
C ILE A 30 0.96 7.09 -2.07
N ALA A 31 -0.23 7.69 -2.05
CA ALA A 31 -0.66 8.57 -0.97
C ALA A 31 -1.53 7.80 0.02
N VAL A 32 -1.25 7.96 1.30
CA VAL A 32 -2.07 7.43 2.39
C VAL A 32 -2.94 8.56 2.91
N ILE A 33 -4.23 8.31 3.00
CA ILE A 33 -5.22 9.30 3.44
C ILE A 33 -5.98 8.79 4.65
N THR A 34 -6.41 9.72 5.49
CA THR A 34 -7.28 9.47 6.64
C THR A 34 -8.64 10.14 6.42
N ASP A 35 -9.59 9.86 7.32
CA ASP A 35 -10.87 10.57 7.33
C ASP A 35 -10.66 12.09 7.45
N LYS A 36 -11.52 12.87 6.80
CA LYS A 36 -11.43 14.34 6.79
C LYS A 36 -11.47 14.96 8.20
N ASN A 37 -12.08 14.29 9.16
CA ASN A 37 -12.18 14.75 10.54
C ASN A 37 -11.03 14.24 11.43
N SER A 38 -10.14 13.39 10.90
CA SER A 38 -8.96 12.95 11.64
C SER A 38 -8.03 14.13 11.89
N SER A 39 -7.49 14.20 13.12
CA SER A 39 -6.51 15.20 13.52
C SER A 39 -5.05 14.75 13.27
N VAL A 40 -4.85 13.53 12.73
CA VAL A 40 -3.53 13.09 12.25
C VAL A 40 -3.06 13.99 11.11
N SER A 41 -1.89 14.59 11.30
CA SER A 41 -1.22 15.42 10.30
C SER A 41 0.09 14.82 9.80
N ASP A 42 0.69 13.90 10.56
CA ASP A 42 1.93 13.22 10.20
C ASP A 42 1.97 11.83 10.84
N ILE A 43 2.55 10.86 10.12
CA ILE A 43 2.78 9.50 10.59
C ILE A 43 4.05 8.97 9.93
N THR A 44 4.96 8.43 10.73
CA THR A 44 6.17 7.80 10.19
C THR A 44 5.81 6.51 9.45
N SER A 45 6.59 6.14 8.44
CA SER A 45 6.40 4.86 7.73
C SER A 45 6.44 3.67 8.69
N GLU A 46 7.28 3.71 9.72
CA GLU A 46 7.34 2.67 10.73
C GLU A 46 6.02 2.54 11.51
N ASN A 47 5.47 3.64 12.02
CA ASN A 47 4.18 3.61 12.72
C ASN A 47 3.03 3.25 11.80
N LEU A 48 3.07 3.69 10.54
CA LEU A 48 2.08 3.29 9.55
C LEU A 48 2.14 1.79 9.27
N ALA A 49 3.33 1.19 9.12
CA ALA A 49 3.47 -0.26 8.99
C ALA A 49 2.88 -0.98 10.21
N ARG A 50 3.15 -0.49 11.42
CA ARG A 50 2.60 -1.04 12.67
C ARG A 50 1.07 -0.95 12.73
N VAL A 51 0.48 0.11 12.19
CA VAL A 51 -0.99 0.23 12.02
C VAL A 51 -1.51 -0.86 11.09
N TYR A 52 -0.90 -1.01 9.91
CA TYR A 52 -1.30 -2.02 8.94
C TYR A 52 -1.06 -3.46 9.44
N ARG A 53 -0.14 -3.66 10.38
CA ARG A 53 0.08 -4.95 11.07
C ARG A 53 -0.86 -5.20 12.25
N GLY A 54 -1.71 -4.24 12.61
CA GLY A 54 -2.58 -4.33 13.78
C GLY A 54 -1.85 -4.22 15.12
N GLU A 55 -0.59 -3.75 15.13
CA GLU A 55 0.17 -3.50 16.36
C GLU A 55 -0.18 -2.16 16.99
N ILE A 56 -0.59 -1.20 16.16
CA ILE A 56 -1.21 0.07 16.59
C ILE A 56 -2.66 0.03 16.12
N THR A 57 -3.59 0.16 17.04
CA THR A 57 -5.02 -0.02 16.76
C THR A 57 -5.87 1.17 17.19
N ASN A 58 -5.27 2.13 17.88
CA ASN A 58 -5.94 3.36 18.32
C ASN A 58 -5.04 4.59 18.07
N TRP A 59 -5.65 5.68 17.63
CA TRP A 59 -4.97 6.95 17.34
C TRP A 59 -4.28 7.56 18.57
N SER A 60 -4.75 7.27 19.79
CA SER A 60 -4.12 7.72 21.04
C SER A 60 -2.72 7.14 21.24
N GLU A 61 -2.41 5.98 20.67
CA GLU A 61 -1.06 5.37 20.70
C GLU A 61 -0.04 6.19 19.90
N LEU A 62 -0.53 7.08 19.03
CA LEU A 62 0.25 8.04 18.25
C LEU A 62 0.16 9.47 18.82
N GLY A 63 -0.44 9.64 20.00
CA GLY A 63 -0.59 10.96 20.64
C GLY A 63 -1.70 11.83 20.04
N VAL A 64 -2.68 11.22 19.38
CA VAL A 64 -3.82 11.89 18.74
C VAL A 64 -5.07 11.68 19.62
N GLU A 65 -6.27 11.83 19.07
CA GLU A 65 -7.54 11.57 19.78
C GLU A 65 -7.73 10.08 20.09
N ASP A 66 -8.41 9.77 21.20
CA ASP A 66 -8.76 8.39 21.57
C ASP A 66 -9.89 7.86 20.68
N GLN A 67 -9.50 7.34 19.52
CA GLN A 67 -10.39 6.79 18.52
C GLN A 67 -9.76 5.52 17.91
N PRO A 68 -10.55 4.46 17.67
CA PRO A 68 -10.06 3.25 17.03
C PRO A 68 -9.64 3.52 15.58
N ILE A 69 -8.61 2.82 15.13
CA ILE A 69 -8.14 2.83 13.75
C ILE A 69 -8.86 1.73 12.99
N VAL A 70 -9.45 2.08 11.84
CA VAL A 70 -9.97 1.14 10.86
C VAL A 70 -9.12 1.24 9.62
N VAL A 71 -8.42 0.15 9.28
CA VAL A 71 -7.60 0.07 8.08
C VAL A 71 -8.48 -0.29 6.90
N ILE A 72 -8.34 0.45 5.80
CA ILE A 72 -9.04 0.19 4.54
C ILE A 72 -8.00 -0.16 3.47
N GLY A 73 -7.98 -1.44 3.09
CA GLY A 73 -7.15 -1.95 2.01
C GLY A 73 -7.90 -2.01 0.68
N ARG A 74 -7.14 -2.24 -0.41
CA ARG A 74 -7.68 -2.62 -1.72
C ARG A 74 -7.83 -4.14 -1.84
N GLU A 75 -8.59 -4.57 -2.83
CA GLU A 75 -8.79 -5.97 -3.18
C GLU A 75 -7.51 -6.66 -3.70
N ASP A 76 -7.47 -7.98 -3.58
CA ASP A 76 -6.38 -8.82 -4.09
C ASP A 76 -6.17 -8.64 -5.60
N GLY A 77 -4.91 -8.66 -6.02
CA GLY A 77 -4.52 -8.42 -7.43
C GLY A 77 -4.42 -6.94 -7.81
N SER A 78 -4.59 -6.03 -6.84
CA SER A 78 -4.31 -4.60 -7.00
C SER A 78 -2.81 -4.32 -7.05
N GLY A 79 -2.29 -3.85 -8.19
CA GLY A 79 -0.87 -3.44 -8.29
C GLY A 79 -0.48 -2.34 -7.30
N THR A 80 -1.38 -1.43 -6.92
CA THR A 80 -1.13 -0.42 -5.88
C THR A 80 -1.01 -1.05 -4.49
N ARG A 81 -1.74 -2.14 -4.25
CA ARG A 81 -1.68 -2.87 -2.98
C ARG A 81 -0.36 -3.61 -2.90
N ASP A 82 -0.01 -4.37 -3.94
CA ASP A 82 1.26 -5.10 -4.05
C ASP A 82 2.45 -4.14 -3.82
N ALA A 83 2.46 -2.99 -4.50
CA ALA A 83 3.51 -1.98 -4.32
C ALA A 83 3.53 -1.35 -2.91
N PHE A 84 2.36 -1.12 -2.30
CA PHE A 84 2.30 -0.60 -0.93
C PHE A 84 2.83 -1.62 0.09
N GLU A 85 2.46 -2.89 -0.04
CA GLU A 85 2.91 -3.96 0.85
C GLU A 85 4.44 -4.11 0.81
N GLU A 86 5.02 -4.11 -0.39
CA GLU A 86 6.47 -4.17 -0.60
C GLU A 86 7.19 -2.95 0.01
N LEU A 87 6.68 -1.73 -0.25
CA LEU A 87 7.30 -0.50 0.26
C LEU A 87 7.24 -0.37 1.78
N MET A 88 6.21 -0.94 2.40
CA MET A 88 5.96 -0.87 3.84
C MET A 88 6.43 -2.12 4.60
N TYR A 89 6.88 -3.16 3.89
CA TYR A 89 7.22 -4.48 4.45
C TYR A 89 6.06 -5.06 5.28
N VAL A 90 4.84 -5.06 4.72
CA VAL A 90 3.61 -5.55 5.36
C VAL A 90 2.92 -6.65 4.54
N GLU A 91 3.71 -7.41 3.80
CA GLU A 91 3.23 -8.53 2.98
C GLU A 91 2.44 -9.54 3.84
N ASP A 92 1.39 -10.10 3.25
CA ASP A 92 0.51 -11.12 3.85
C ASP A 92 -0.30 -10.69 5.10
N VAL A 93 -0.36 -9.39 5.42
CA VAL A 93 -1.13 -8.90 6.59
C VAL A 93 -2.49 -8.30 6.24
N LEU A 94 -2.68 -7.90 4.97
CA LEU A 94 -3.92 -7.29 4.46
C LEU A 94 -4.85 -8.28 3.76
#